data_AF-A0A956CX15-F1
#
_entry.id   AF-A0A956CX15-F1
#
_cell.length_a   1.000
_cell.length_b   1.000
_cell.length_c   1.000
_cell.angle_alpha   90.00
_cell.angle_beta   90.00
_cell.angle_gamma   90.00
#
_symmetry.space_group_name_H-M   'P 1'
#
loop_
_entity.id
_entity.type
_entity.pdbx_description
1 polymer ?
#
loop_
_entity_poly.entity_id
_entity_poly.type
_entity_poly.pdbx_seq_one_letter_code
_entity_poly.pdbx_strand_id
1 'polypeptide(L)' 'MGRVIARARRLCDLSRTVKQRSLTGIKPTNAPHLGNYLGAIRPALRLAEEYESFLFIADYHAL' A
#
# COMPACT_ATOMS: atom_id res chain seq x y z
N MET A 1 14.23 -6.00 -47.94
CA MET A 1 15.16 -6.22 -46.81
C MET A 1 15.54 -4.86 -46.23
N GLY A 2 15.50 -4.53 -44.95
CA GLY A 2 15.18 -5.26 -43.72
C GLY A 2 14.98 -4.17 -42.65
N ARG A 3 13.95 -4.33 -41.82
CA ARG A 3 13.46 -3.34 -40.86
C ARG A 3 14.51 -3.12 -39.76
N VAL A 4 15.16 -1.96 -39.73
CA VAL A 4 16.08 -1.52 -38.67
C VAL A 4 15.27 -0.93 -37.51
N ILE A 5 14.39 -1.70 -36.87
CA ILE A 5 13.67 -1.22 -35.67
C ILE A 5 13.28 -2.39 -34.76
N ALA A 6 14.24 -3.02 -34.09
CA ALA A 6 13.93 -4.10 -33.13
C ALA A 6 14.92 -4.23 -31.95
N ARG A 7 15.51 -3.13 -31.47
CA ARG A 7 16.45 -3.17 -30.32
C ARG A 7 16.18 -2.16 -29.19
N ALA A 8 14.97 -1.63 -29.08
CA ALA A 8 14.60 -0.71 -27.99
C ALA A 8 13.50 -1.23 -27.04
N ARG A 9 13.07 -2.49 -27.15
CA ARG A 9 11.93 -3.03 -26.37
C ARG A 9 12.28 -3.86 -25.13
N ARG A 10 13.55 -3.94 -24.72
CA ARG A 10 13.98 -4.88 -23.66
C ARG A 10 14.77 -4.26 -22.51
N LEU A 11 14.57 -2.97 -22.23
CA LEU A 11 15.23 -2.27 -21.11
C LEU A 11 14.27 -1.79 -20.00
N CYS A 12 12.94 -1.81 -20.22
CA CYS A 12 11.98 -1.41 -19.17
C CYS A 12 11.64 -2.51 -18.16
N ASP A 13 12.18 -3.72 -18.30
CA ASP A 13 11.81 -4.86 -17.43
C ASP A 13 12.75 -5.03 -16.20
N LEU A 14 13.65 -4.07 -15.98
CA LEU A 14 14.48 -3.98 -14.76
C LEU A 14 13.89 -3.07 -13.69
N SER A 15 12.61 -2.68 -13.84
CA SER A 15 11.87 -2.08 -12.74
C SER A 15 11.81 -3.12 -11.63
N ARG A 16 12.53 -2.89 -10.53
CA ARG A 16 12.22 -3.51 -9.22
C ARG A 16 10.71 -3.65 -9.14
N THR A 17 10.20 -4.82 -8.78
CA THR A 17 8.77 -5.04 -8.57
C THR A 17 8.35 -4.22 -7.36
N VAL A 18 8.20 -2.90 -7.53
CA VAL A 18 7.80 -1.98 -6.48
C VAL A 18 6.36 -2.35 -6.20
N LYS A 19 6.16 -3.09 -5.11
CA LYS A 19 4.81 -3.30 -4.57
C LYS A 19 4.20 -1.92 -4.42
N GLN A 20 2.98 -1.76 -4.90
CA GLN A 20 2.22 -0.53 -4.72
C GLN A 20 2.17 -0.21 -3.21
N ARG A 21 2.19 1.08 -2.85
CA ARG A 21 2.25 1.50 -1.45
C ARG A 21 0.86 1.80 -0.91
N SER A 22 0.57 1.33 0.30
CA SER A 22 -0.66 1.66 1.01
C SER A 22 -0.32 2.44 2.29
N LEU A 23 -1.18 3.39 2.68
CA LEU A 23 -1.05 4.15 3.91
C LEU A 23 -2.39 4.10 4.65
N THR A 24 -2.39 3.52 5.85
CA THR A 24 -3.59 3.44 6.69
C THR A 24 -3.39 4.21 7.99
N GLY A 25 -4.26 5.18 8.24
CA GLY A 25 -4.36 5.88 9.53
C GLY A 25 -5.44 5.25 10.39
N ILE A 26 -5.09 4.86 11.62
CA ILE A 26 -6.04 4.34 12.61
C ILE A 26 -6.28 5.42 13.65
N LYS A 27 -7.52 5.89 13.79
CA LYS A 27 -7.90 6.83 14.84
C LYS A 27 -7.76 6.14 16.21
N PRO A 28 -6.98 6.69 17.15
CA PRO A 28 -6.98 6.19 18.50
C PRO A 28 -8.38 6.37 19.11
N THR A 29 -8.82 5.39 19.87
CA THR A 29 -10.07 5.42 20.65
C THR A 29 -9.74 4.94 22.05
N ASN A 30 -10.50 5.38 23.05
CA ASN A 30 -10.26 5.03 24.46
C ASN A 30 -10.11 3.51 24.67
N ALA A 31 -10.94 2.71 24.00
CA ALA A 31 -10.80 1.27 23.94
C ALA A 31 -11.09 0.80 22.51
N PRO A 32 -10.19 0.00 21.88
CA PRO A 32 -10.46 -0.62 20.60
C PRO A 32 -11.74 -1.45 20.66
N HIS A 33 -12.67 -1.18 19.76
CA HIS A 33 -13.93 -1.91 19.67
C HIS A 33 -14.08 -2.64 18.33
N LEU A 34 -15.11 -3.49 18.22
CA LEU A 34 -15.34 -4.31 17.03
C LEU A 34 -15.43 -3.48 15.74
N GLY A 35 -16.04 -2.29 15.80
CA GLY A 35 -16.05 -1.34 14.70
C GLY A 35 -14.65 -0.93 14.19
N ASN A 36 -13.67 -0.68 15.08
CA ASN A 36 -12.30 -0.39 14.64
C ASN A 36 -11.67 -1.60 13.97
N TYR A 37 -11.92 -2.79 14.50
CA TYR A 37 -11.40 -4.02 13.94
C TYR A 37 -11.94 -4.28 12.53
N LEU A 38 -13.26 -4.25 12.37
CA LEU A 38 -13.91 -4.56 11.09
C LEU A 38 -13.68 -3.45 10.05
N GLY A 39 -13.65 -2.19 10.48
CA GLY A 39 -13.62 -1.02 9.59
C GLY A 39 -12.22 -0.54 9.22
N ALA A 40 -11.22 -0.71 10.09
CA ALA A 40 -9.87 -0.20 9.85
C ALA A 40 -8.81 -1.32 9.90
N ILE A 41 -8.77 -2.10 10.98
CA ILE A 41 -7.66 -3.03 11.24
C ILE A 41 -7.69 -4.22 10.26
N ARG A 42 -8.83 -4.90 10.12
CA ARG A 42 -8.96 -6.08 9.25
C ARG A 42 -8.71 -5.75 7.77
N PRO A 43 -9.22 -4.64 7.20
CA PRO A 43 -8.85 -4.20 5.86
C PRO A 43 -7.36 -3.86 5.73
N ALA A 44 -6.77 -3.19 6.71
CA ALA A 44 -5.34 -2.83 6.68
C ALA A 44 -4.43 -4.06 6.65
N LEU A 45 -4.79 -5.12 7.38
CA LEU A 45 -4.05 -6.39 7.35
C LEU A 45 -4.11 -7.06 5.97
N ARG A 46 -5.27 -7.04 5.31
CA ARG A 46 -5.39 -7.57 3.93
C ARG A 46 -4.54 -6.77 2.95
N LEU A 47 -4.56 -5.44 3.07
CA LEU A 47 -3.70 -4.56 2.27
C LEU A 47 -2.21 -4.84 2.49
N ALA A 48 -1.81 -5.23 3.70
CA ALA A 48 -0.42 -5.56 4.02
C ALA A 48 0.10 -6.83 3.32
N GLU A 49 -0.77 -7.73 2.90
CA GLU A 49 -0.37 -8.93 2.15
C GLU A 49 0.03 -8.57 0.70
N GLU A 50 -0.72 -7.65 0.08
CA GLU A 50 -0.58 -7.29 -1.33
C GLU A 50 0.35 -6.09 -1.57
N TYR A 51 0.37 -5.11 -0.65
CA TYR A 51 1.03 -3.80 -0.80
C TYR A 51 2.19 -3.62 0.18
N GLU A 52 3.13 -2.73 -0.16
CA GLU A 52 4.05 -2.16 0.84
C GLU A 52 3.23 -1.20 1.73
N SER A 53 2.76 -1.71 2.86
CA SER A 53 1.77 -1.03 3.71
C SER A 53 2.38 -0.31 4.90
N PHE A 54 1.99 0.94 5.10
CA PHE A 54 2.38 1.79 6.22
C PHE A 54 1.17 2.04 7.13
N LEU A 55 1.30 1.76 8.41
CA LEU A 55 0.25 2.00 9.41
C LEU A 55 0.72 3.08 10.40
N PHE A 56 -0.16 4.03 10.72
CA PHE A 56 0.10 5.04 11.75
C PHE A 56 -1.15 5.31 12.60
N ILE A 57 -0.91 5.77 13.83
CA ILE A 57 -1.98 6.22 14.73
C ILE A 57 -2.25 7.70 14.46
N ALA A 58 -3.46 8.03 14.03
CA ALA A 58 -3.85 9.38 13.65
C ALA A 58 -4.30 10.19 14.88
N ASP A 59 -3.39 10.42 15.84
CA ASP A 59 -3.68 11.10 17.11
C ASP A 59 -3.60 12.64 17.04
N TYR A 60 -3.17 13.19 15.89
CA TYR A 60 -2.96 14.63 15.72
C TYR A 60 -4.25 15.48 15.77
N HIS A 61 -5.43 14.84 15.91
CA HIS A 61 -6.75 15.48 15.98
C HIS A 61 -7.46 15.24 17.33
N ALA A 62 -6.77 14.73 18.36
CA ALA A 62 -7.33 14.56 19.71
C ALA A 62 -7.12 15.79 20.62
N LEU A 63 -7.03 16.99 20.05
CA LEU A 63 -6.98 18.29 20.76
C LEU A 63 -8.34 18.99 20.72
#